data_AF-A0AA50HU19-F1
#
_entry.id   AF-A0AA50HU19-F1
#
_cell.length_a   1.000
_cell.length_b   1.000
_cell.length_c   1.000
_cell.angle_alpha   90.00
_cell.angle_beta   90.00
_cell.angle_gamma   90.00
#
_symmetry.space_group_name_H-M   'P 1'
#
loop_
_entity.id
_entity.type
_entity.pdbx_description
1 polymer ?
#
loop_
_entity_poly.entity_id
_entity_poly.type
_entity_poly.pdbx_seq_one_letter_code
_entity_poly.pdbx_strand_id
1 'polypeptide(L)'
;MGKLVQEFNKKFLVNSSQIEDATDFSGSGISISVKMTYDDSDFLKMQKLALAKIVIERNKLIHQDLALLDINSIKECQNLITLLDEQNPRLLAQLQNLKFMIELIQKTYKDVGNFLKSPDFVQQIQANEDTIKRI
;
A
#
# COMPACT_ATOMS: atom_id res chain seq x y z
N MET A 1 -15.44 7.73 14.34
CA MET A 1 -14.84 6.98 13.20
C MET A 1 -13.31 6.82 13.28
N GLY A 2 -12.67 6.84 14.46
CA GLY A 2 -11.19 6.88 14.55
C GLY A 2 -10.49 5.55 14.83
N LYS A 3 -11.17 4.56 15.43
CA LYS A 3 -10.51 3.37 15.98
C LYS A 3 -9.97 2.43 14.90
N LEU A 4 -10.74 2.15 13.85
CA LEU A 4 -10.33 1.24 12.78
C LEU A 4 -9.21 1.83 11.91
N VAL A 5 -9.25 3.14 11.64
CA VAL A 5 -8.18 3.85 10.91
C VAL A 5 -6.89 3.93 11.74
N GLN A 6 -7.01 4.08 13.06
CA GLN A 6 -5.87 3.99 13.98
C GLN A 6 -5.29 2.57 14.07
N GLU A 7 -6.14 1.55 14.11
CA GLU A 7 -5.72 0.15 14.10
C GLU A 7 -5.03 -0.22 12.79
N PHE A 8 -5.57 0.21 11.64
CA PHE A 8 -4.92 0.00 10.34
C PHE A 8 -3.56 0.71 10.26
N ASN A 9 -3.47 1.97 10.71
CA ASN A 9 -2.19 2.68 10.78
C ASN A 9 -1.18 1.97 11.69
N LYS A 10 -1.59 1.53 12.89
CA LYS A 10 -0.70 0.79 13.79
C LYS A 10 -0.26 -0.55 13.20
N LYS A 11 -1.18 -1.30 12.62
CA LYS A 11 -0.95 -2.69 12.24
C LYS A 11 -0.29 -2.86 10.88
N PHE A 12 -0.41 -1.89 9.97
CA PHE A 12 0.13 -1.99 8.61
C PHE A 12 1.15 -0.89 8.26
N LEU A 13 1.00 0.34 8.79
CA LEU A 13 1.95 1.43 8.54
C LEU A 13 3.08 1.47 9.58
N VAL A 14 2.77 1.29 10.87
CA VAL A 14 3.79 1.26 11.94
C VAL A 14 4.49 -0.11 12.00
N ASN A 15 3.78 -1.22 11.80
CA ASN A 15 4.38 -2.55 11.70
C ASN A 15 5.01 -2.85 10.33
N SER A 16 5.21 -1.85 9.45
CA SER A 16 6.02 -2.05 8.25
C SER A 16 7.50 -2.33 8.58
N SER A 17 7.91 -2.14 9.84
CA SER A 17 9.17 -2.67 10.41
C SER A 17 9.12 -4.18 10.70
N GLN A 18 7.96 -4.83 10.59
CA GLN A 18 7.74 -6.27 10.69
C GLN A 18 7.08 -6.78 9.40
N ILE A 19 7.74 -6.57 8.27
CA ILE A 19 7.55 -7.48 7.15
C ILE A 19 8.26 -8.78 7.57
N GLU A 20 7.54 -9.67 8.24
CA GLU A 20 7.89 -11.09 8.36
C GLU A 20 7.74 -11.73 6.98
N ASP A 21 8.73 -11.40 6.16
CA ASP A 21 9.30 -12.16 5.06
C ASP A 21 10.39 -11.22 4.51
N ALA A 22 11.28 -10.78 5.41
CA ALA A 22 12.61 -10.40 4.98
C ALA A 22 13.12 -11.63 4.24
N THR A 23 13.13 -11.56 2.92
CA THR A 23 13.80 -12.56 2.10
C THR A 23 15.18 -12.65 2.69
N ASP A 24 15.45 -13.76 3.36
CA ASP A 24 16.58 -13.87 4.28
C ASP A 24 17.85 -13.67 3.44
N PHE A 25 18.41 -12.47 3.49
CA PHE A 25 19.73 -12.15 2.96
C PHE A 25 20.77 -12.56 4.00
N SER A 26 20.55 -13.72 4.62
CA SER A 26 21.32 -14.27 5.72
C SER A 26 22.77 -14.46 5.25
N GLY A 27 23.58 -13.44 5.58
CA GLY A 27 24.98 -13.35 5.19
C GLY A 27 25.50 -11.92 5.03
N SER A 28 24.64 -10.92 4.79
CA SER A 28 25.07 -9.54 4.53
C SER A 28 24.30 -8.55 5.41
N GLY A 29 25.01 -7.73 6.19
CA GLY A 29 24.44 -6.69 7.07
C GLY A 29 23.79 -5.51 6.33
N ILE A 30 23.18 -5.74 5.17
CA ILE A 30 22.61 -4.73 4.30
C ILE A 30 21.12 -4.59 4.60
N SER A 31 20.71 -3.38 5.00
CA SER A 31 19.30 -2.99 5.14
C SER A 31 18.92 -2.04 4.01
N ILE A 32 17.74 -2.26 3.40
CA ILE A 32 17.23 -1.46 2.29
C ILE A 32 15.87 -0.89 2.67
N SER A 33 15.73 0.44 2.60
CA SER A 33 14.46 1.13 2.75
C SER A 33 14.02 1.73 1.41
N VAL A 34 12.80 1.43 0.97
CA VAL A 34 12.21 2.02 -0.23
C VAL A 34 11.22 3.11 0.17
N LYS A 35 11.42 4.33 -0.35
CA LYS A 35 10.49 5.45 -0.18
C LYS A 35 9.91 5.83 -1.53
N MET A 36 8.59 5.84 -1.62
CA MET A 36 7.87 6.33 -2.79
C MET A 36 7.41 7.77 -2.56
N THR A 37 7.70 8.65 -3.52
CA THR A 37 7.27 10.05 -3.50
C THR A 37 6.61 10.42 -4.83
N TYR A 38 5.69 11.37 -4.79
CA TYR A 38 5.11 11.98 -5.98
C TYR A 38 5.74 13.35 -6.17
N ASP A 39 6.13 13.66 -7.40
CA ASP A 39 6.72 14.96 -7.74
C ASP A 39 5.67 16.08 -7.68
N ASP A 40 4.42 15.75 -8.02
CA ASP A 40 3.28 16.65 -7.92
C ASP A 40 2.60 16.52 -6.54
N SER A 41 2.80 17.53 -5.70
CA SER A 41 2.21 17.59 -4.37
C SER A 41 0.68 17.77 -4.40
N ASP A 42 0.15 18.44 -5.43
CA ASP A 42 -1.28 18.65 -5.58
C ASP A 42 -1.96 17.35 -6.03
N PHE A 43 -1.32 16.58 -6.91
CA PHE A 43 -1.76 15.23 -7.26
C PHE A 43 -1.92 14.36 -6.02
N LEU A 44 -0.91 14.31 -5.14
CA LEU A 44 -0.98 13.51 -3.91
C LEU A 44 -2.11 13.97 -2.99
N LYS A 45 -2.33 15.29 -2.88
CA LYS A 45 -3.42 15.87 -2.08
C LYS A 45 -4.79 15.48 -2.64
N MET A 46 -4.95 15.55 -3.96
CA MET A 46 -6.19 15.16 -4.64
C MET A 46 -6.49 13.68 -4.46
N GLN A 47 -5.48 12.81 -4.56
CA GLN A 47 -5.63 11.37 -4.32
C GLN A 47 -6.07 11.07 -2.88
N LYS A 48 -5.45 11.74 -1.89
CA LYS A 48 -5.85 11.60 -0.48
C LYS A 48 -7.30 12.04 -0.25
N LEU A 49 -7.72 13.15 -0.85
CA LEU A 49 -9.08 13.64 -0.74
C LEU A 49 -10.09 12.69 -1.39
N ALA A 50 -9.78 12.16 -2.58
CA ALA A 50 -10.61 11.19 -3.27
C ALA A 50 -10.81 9.92 -2.43
N LEU A 51 -9.74 9.37 -1.86
CA LEU A 51 -9.82 8.21 -0.98
C LEU A 51 -10.60 8.50 0.30
N ALA A 52 -10.34 9.64 0.95
CA ALA A 52 -11.06 10.04 2.16
C ALA A 52 -12.57 10.16 1.92
N LYS A 53 -12.97 10.72 0.76
CA LYS A 53 -14.38 10.83 0.37
C LYS A 53 -15.04 9.45 0.26
N ILE A 54 -14.39 8.48 -0.41
CA ILE A 54 -14.90 7.11 -0.53
C ILE A 54 -15.03 6.44 0.84
N VAL A 55 -14.06 6.62 1.73
CA VAL A 55 -14.12 6.06 3.10
C VAL A 55 -15.30 6.63 3.88
N ILE A 56 -15.56 7.93 3.76
CA ILE A 56 -16.72 8.58 4.40
C ILE A 56 -18.03 8.02 3.82
N GLU A 57 -18.15 7.95 2.49
CA GLU A 57 -19.32 7.41 1.80
C GLU A 57 -19.61 5.96 2.24
N ARG A 58 -18.58 5.10 2.27
CA ARG A 58 -18.70 3.70 2.70
C ARG A 58 -19.06 3.55 4.17
N ASN A 59 -18.47 4.38 5.04
CA ASN A 59 -18.80 4.34 6.46
C ASN A 59 -20.25 4.79 6.70
N LYS A 60 -20.71 5.82 5.97
CA LYS A 60 -22.11 6.24 6.00
C LYS A 60 -23.04 5.11 5.54
N LEU A 61 -22.72 4.50 4.40
CA LEU A 61 -23.49 3.39 3.85
C LEU A 61 -23.63 2.23 4.85
N ILE A 62 -22.52 1.78 5.44
CA ILE A 62 -22.52 0.64 6.36
C ILE A 62 -23.24 0.96 7.67
N HIS A 63 -22.99 2.15 8.25
CA HIS A 63 -23.46 2.46 9.59
C HIS A 63 -24.80 3.18 9.65
N GLN A 64 -25.27 3.73 8.54
CA GLN A 64 -26.50 4.52 8.48
C GLN A 64 -27.43 3.98 7.40
N ASP A 65 -27.01 4.04 6.12
CA ASP A 65 -27.94 3.80 5.01
C ASP A 65 -28.43 2.34 4.98
N LEU A 66 -27.55 1.35 5.17
CA LEU A 66 -27.94 -0.06 5.26
C LEU A 66 -28.66 -0.42 6.56
N ALA A 67 -28.39 0.30 7.66
CA ALA A 67 -29.02 0.03 8.95
C ALA A 67 -30.49 0.45 8.99
N LEU A 68 -30.88 1.41 8.14
CA LEU A 68 -32.22 2.00 8.10
C LEU A 68 -33.01 1.60 6.85
N LEU A 69 -32.45 0.78 5.96
CA LEU A 69 -33.05 0.37 4.70
C LEU A 69 -34.28 -0.51 4.91
N ASP A 70 -35.42 -0.15 4.31
CA ASP A 70 -36.55 -1.07 4.16
C ASP A 70 -36.36 -1.95 2.93
N ILE A 71 -35.93 -3.20 3.15
CA ILE A 71 -35.72 -4.19 2.10
C ILE A 71 -37.00 -4.58 1.33
N ASN A 72 -38.19 -4.30 1.89
CA ASN A 72 -39.46 -4.57 1.23
C ASN A 72 -39.89 -3.43 0.31
N SER A 73 -39.26 -2.26 0.43
CA SER A 73 -39.50 -1.11 -0.44
C SER A 73 -38.64 -1.21 -1.69
N ILE A 74 -39.29 -1.53 -2.82
CA ILE A 74 -38.64 -1.59 -4.14
C ILE A 74 -37.90 -0.27 -4.45
N LYS A 75 -38.49 0.86 -4.09
CA LYS A 75 -37.91 2.19 -4.33
C LYS A 75 -36.62 2.41 -3.53
N GLU A 76 -36.60 2.01 -2.26
CA GLU A 76 -35.39 2.15 -1.43
C GLU A 76 -34.27 1.23 -1.90
N CYS A 77 -34.61 -0.01 -2.26
CA CYS A 77 -33.67 -0.95 -2.87
C CYS A 77 -33.09 -0.42 -4.19
N GLN A 78 -33.90 0.19 -5.05
CA GLN A 78 -33.41 0.80 -6.29
C GLN A 78 -32.47 1.98 -6.03
N ASN A 79 -32.81 2.86 -5.09
CA ASN A 79 -31.95 3.99 -4.71
C ASN A 79 -30.59 3.50 -4.17
N LEU A 80 -30.60 2.43 -3.36
CA LEU A 80 -29.39 1.82 -2.85
C LEU A 80 -28.53 1.25 -4.00
N ILE A 81 -29.13 0.54 -4.95
CA ILE A 81 -28.42 -0.01 -6.12
C ILE A 81 -27.72 1.12 -6.89
N THR A 82 -28.44 2.19 -7.22
CA THR A 82 -27.86 3.34 -7.94
C THR A 82 -26.68 3.95 -7.17
N LEU A 83 -26.82 4.14 -5.86
CA LEU A 83 -25.76 4.68 -5.00
C LEU A 83 -24.53 3.77 -4.96
N LEU A 84 -24.72 2.44 -4.97
CA LEU A 84 -23.63 1.48 -5.02
C LEU A 84 -22.93 1.48 -6.38
N ASP A 85 -23.69 1.54 -7.47
CA ASP A 85 -23.17 1.57 -8.83
C ASP A 85 -22.32 2.83 -9.09
N GLU A 86 -22.72 3.99 -8.54
CA GLU A 86 -21.96 5.24 -8.62
C GLU A 86 -20.65 5.21 -7.79
N GLN A 87 -20.63 4.47 -6.67
CA GLN A 87 -19.45 4.33 -5.83
C GLN A 87 -18.43 3.34 -6.40
N ASN A 88 -18.91 2.27 -7.03
CA ASN A 88 -18.07 1.15 -7.47
C ASN A 88 -16.88 1.54 -8.37
N PRO A 89 -17.04 2.32 -9.47
CA PRO A 89 -15.91 2.66 -10.34
C PRO A 89 -14.86 3.51 -9.63
N ARG A 90 -15.29 4.39 -8.71
CA ARG A 90 -14.38 5.24 -7.92
C ARG A 90 -13.55 4.40 -6.95
N LEU A 91 -14.17 3.42 -6.31
CA LEU A 91 -13.48 2.47 -5.44
C LEU A 91 -12.49 1.60 -6.23
N LEU A 92 -12.92 1.09 -7.39
CA LEU A 92 -12.08 0.27 -8.25
C LEU A 92 -10.83 1.02 -8.70
N ALA A 93 -10.95 2.29 -9.08
CA ALA A 93 -9.81 3.12 -9.47
C ALA A 93 -8.78 3.27 -8.34
N GLN A 94 -9.23 3.48 -7.09
CA GLN A 94 -8.33 3.56 -5.95
C GLN A 94 -7.64 2.21 -5.65
N LEU A 95 -8.37 1.10 -5.78
CA LEU A 95 -7.80 -0.25 -5.63
C LEU A 95 -6.75 -0.57 -6.70
N GLN A 96 -7.01 -0.20 -7.95
CA GLN A 96 -6.05 -0.37 -9.05
C GLN A 96 -4.77 0.42 -8.81
N ASN A 97 -4.88 1.68 -8.36
CA ASN A 97 -3.71 2.48 -8.00
C ASN A 97 -2.90 1.83 -6.87
N LEU A 98 -3.57 1.34 -5.82
CA LEU A 98 -2.91 0.64 -4.73
C LEU A 98 -2.21 -0.64 -5.19
N LYS A 99 -2.88 -1.42 -6.03
CA LYS A 99 -2.31 -2.64 -6.62
C LYS A 99 -1.04 -2.33 -7.41
N PHE A 100 -1.08 -1.31 -8.26
CA PHE A 100 0.08 -0.86 -9.03
C PHE A 100 1.26 -0.47 -8.11
N MET A 101 0.99 0.29 -7.04
CA MET A 101 2.04 0.65 -6.07
C MET A 101 2.66 -0.57 -5.40
N ILE A 102 1.84 -1.55 -4.99
CA ILE A 102 2.33 -2.79 -4.36
C ILE A 102 3.18 -3.59 -5.34
N GLU A 103 2.71 -3.77 -6.58
CA GLU A 103 3.44 -4.50 -7.62
C GLU A 103 4.78 -3.84 -7.93
N LEU A 104 4.82 -2.51 -7.98
CA LEU A 104 6.06 -1.76 -8.19
C LEU A 104 7.04 -1.99 -7.03
N ILE A 105 6.57 -1.89 -5.79
CA ILE A 105 7.40 -2.13 -4.60
C ILE A 105 7.95 -3.57 -4.59
N GLN A 106 7.10 -4.56 -4.85
CA GLN A 106 7.50 -5.97 -4.92
C GLN A 106 8.55 -6.20 -6.02
N LYS A 107 8.35 -5.61 -7.19
CA LYS A 107 9.32 -5.68 -8.30
C LYS A 107 10.65 -5.05 -7.88
N THR A 108 10.64 -3.86 -7.27
CA THR A 108 11.86 -3.20 -6.79
C THR A 108 12.60 -4.06 -5.77
N TYR A 109 11.91 -4.65 -4.80
CA TYR A 109 12.55 -5.55 -3.83
C TYR A 109 13.19 -6.76 -4.51
N LYS A 110 12.51 -7.36 -5.50
CA LYS A 110 13.05 -8.48 -6.26
C LYS A 110 14.29 -8.07 -7.07
N ASP A 111 14.22 -6.95 -7.78
CA ASP A 111 15.31 -6.46 -8.62
C ASP A 111 16.54 -6.10 -7.78
N VAL A 112 16.34 -5.41 -6.65
CA VAL A 112 17.42 -5.09 -5.71
C VAL A 112 17.98 -6.38 -5.08
N GLY A 113 17.12 -7.32 -4.69
CA GLY A 113 17.55 -8.59 -4.14
C GLY A 113 18.37 -9.42 -5.12
N ASN A 114 18.01 -9.41 -6.40
CA ASN A 114 18.79 -10.05 -7.46
C ASN A 114 20.12 -9.35 -7.69
N PHE A 115 20.15 -8.02 -7.66
CA PHE A 115 21.38 -7.23 -7.76
C PHE A 115 22.35 -7.53 -6.61
N LEU A 116 21.88 -7.58 -5.36
CA LEU A 116 22.72 -7.90 -4.21
C LEU A 116 23.31 -9.32 -4.27
N LYS A 117 22.62 -10.25 -4.95
CA LYS A 117 23.09 -11.63 -5.18
C LYS A 117 23.96 -11.75 -6.45
N SER A 118 24.11 -10.68 -7.22
CA SER A 118 24.85 -10.72 -8.47
C SER A 118 26.35 -10.94 -8.23
N PRO A 119 27.05 -11.69 -9.10
CA PRO A 119 28.49 -11.87 -8.99
C PRO A 119 29.26 -10.56 -8.98
N ASP A 120 28.80 -9.57 -9.75
CA ASP A 120 29.43 -8.25 -9.85
C ASP A 120 29.43 -7.53 -8.51
N PHE A 121 28.29 -7.50 -7.82
CA PHE A 121 28.19 -6.87 -6.50
C PHE A 121 29.00 -7.64 -5.45
N VAL A 122 28.92 -8.98 -5.43
CA VAL A 122 29.65 -9.82 -4.48
C VAL A 122 31.17 -9.67 -4.67
N GLN A 123 31.66 -9.67 -5.90
CA GLN A 123 33.08 -9.47 -6.21
C GLN A 123 33.55 -8.07 -5.80
N GLN A 124 32.73 -7.04 -6.00
CA GLN A 124 33.06 -5.67 -5.61
C GLN A 124 33.18 -5.52 -4.09
N ILE A 125 32.31 -6.16 -3.31
CA ILE A 125 32.41 -6.17 -1.85
C ILE A 125 33.65 -6.94 -1.38
N GLN A 126 33.90 -8.14 -1.93
CA GLN A 126 35.06 -8.95 -1.57
C GLN A 126 36.40 -8.26 -1.89
N ALA A 127 36.51 -7.63 -3.06
CA ALA A 127 37.71 -6.88 -3.45
C ALA A 127 38.00 -5.71 -2.48
N ASN A 128 36.96 -5.05 -1.98
CA ASN A 128 37.10 -3.97 -1.01
C ASN A 128 37.51 -4.48 0.38
N GLU A 129 36.96 -5.61 0.85
CA GLU A 129 37.37 -6.23 2.13
C GLU A 129 38.84 -6.67 2.12
N ASP A 130 39.30 -7.27 1.02
CA ASP A 130 40.69 -7.71 0.88
C ASP A 130 41.68 -6.53 0.82
N THR A 131 41.24 -5.39 0.29
CA THR A 131 42.04 -4.16 0.26
C THR A 131 42.18 -3.54 1.66
N ILE A 132 41.11 -3.56 2.46
CA ILE A 132 41.12 -3.03 3.84
C ILE A 132 41.99 -3.90 4.75
N LYS A 133 42.02 -5.23 4.56
CA LYS A 133 42.86 -6.14 5.37
C LYS A 133 44.36 -6.05 5.07
N ARG A 134 44.78 -5.39 3.99
CA ARG A 134 46.18 -5.23 3.58
C ARG A 134 46.83 -3.92 4.05
N ILE A 135 46.08 -3.04 4.69
CA ILE A 135 46.55 -1.79 5.34
C ILE A 135 46.67 -2.06 6.84
#